data_AF-A0A9P8FB96-F1
#
_entry.id   AF-A0A9P8FB96-F1
#
_cell.length_a   1.000
_cell.length_b   1.000
_cell.length_c   1.000
_cell.angle_alpha   90.00
_cell.angle_beta   90.00
_cell.angle_gamma   90.00
#
_symmetry.space_group_name_H-M   'P 1'
#
loop_
_entity.id
_entity.type
_entity.pdbx_description
1 polymer ?
#
loop_
_entity_poly.entity_id
_entity_poly.type
_entity_poly.pdbx_seq_one_letter_code
_entity_poly.pdbx_strand_id
1 'polypeptide(L)'
;MHQITTASMTGNMVDPGLLDKIDKLFACGVGDHIPLPQLVVFDYSPDNSEKQDITSNGGQGLVLRHTKDIDDLEDLISGDRLIDDKICSNIIEWLSELYKGSRGFELGTFDKNLLSRTMKAQSEKWEPLAHGYILDVIHLAHRFVTTLLRHVCPTARVREGIMSVLVEPLLDIYRRALEQVQFVLRVEHSNPQTINHYFNDNLEKSRQKRLRASLEKHATVQTNGYGVPRSTIALDDIVQNHPMSNAQHTVFEVHDILKAYYKVARKRFVDNVCMQAADYLLVTGPNNPLKILSPQFVSPLSDEQLEEIAGEDIGLRRKRTALAKEVKDMEIGKKILAGVS
;
A
#
# COMPACT_ATOMS: atom_id res chain seq x y z
N MET A 1 -52.72 8.48 -35.63
CA MET A 1 -52.03 7.54 -36.54
C MET A 1 -50.92 8.32 -37.23
N HIS A 2 -49.75 8.44 -36.60
CA HIS A 2 -48.54 8.94 -37.26
C HIS A 2 -47.34 8.26 -36.63
N GLN A 3 -46.65 7.50 -37.48
CA GLN A 3 -45.39 6.81 -37.24
C GLN A 3 -44.29 7.85 -37.00
N ILE A 4 -43.44 7.62 -36.00
CA ILE A 4 -42.08 8.16 -36.00
C ILE A 4 -41.15 6.93 -36.03
N THR A 5 -40.58 6.76 -37.22
CA THR A 5 -39.62 5.75 -37.60
C THR A 5 -38.33 5.92 -36.81
N THR A 6 -37.92 4.86 -36.13
CA THR A 6 -36.61 4.71 -35.48
C THR A 6 -35.51 4.73 -36.54
N ALA A 7 -34.77 5.83 -36.62
CA ALA A 7 -33.53 5.90 -37.38
C ALA A 7 -32.40 5.30 -36.55
N SER A 8 -31.94 4.12 -36.97
CA SER A 8 -30.72 3.46 -36.51
C SER A 8 -29.51 4.37 -36.70
N MET A 9 -29.04 5.00 -35.63
CA MET A 9 -27.72 5.65 -35.58
C MET A 9 -26.70 4.63 -35.06
N THR A 10 -26.01 3.94 -35.96
CA THR A 10 -24.80 3.18 -35.65
C THR A 10 -23.63 4.16 -35.59
N GLY A 11 -23.44 4.79 -34.43
CA GLY A 11 -22.25 5.58 -34.08
C GLY A 11 -21.17 4.66 -33.53
N ASN A 12 -20.03 4.58 -34.21
CA ASN A 12 -18.90 3.70 -33.93
C ASN A 12 -18.03 4.20 -32.76
N MET A 13 -18.59 4.29 -31.56
CA MET A 13 -17.81 4.37 -30.30
C MET A 13 -17.88 3.12 -29.43
N VAL A 14 -18.56 2.09 -29.91
CA VAL A 14 -18.77 0.84 -29.20
C VAL A 14 -18.64 -0.26 -30.23
N ASP A 15 -17.40 -0.70 -30.55
CA ASP A 15 -17.25 -2.08 -30.99
C ASP A 15 -17.52 -2.93 -29.74
N PRO A 16 -18.63 -3.66 -29.66
CA PRO A 16 -18.94 -4.48 -28.50
C PRO A 16 -17.83 -5.53 -28.27
N GLY A 17 -17.10 -5.92 -29.31
CA GLY A 17 -15.94 -6.81 -29.21
C GLY A 17 -14.73 -6.19 -28.51
N LEU A 18 -14.60 -4.86 -28.50
CA LEU A 18 -13.53 -4.15 -27.81
C LEU A 18 -13.79 -4.07 -26.31
N LEU A 19 -15.02 -3.70 -25.93
CA LEU A 19 -15.48 -3.73 -24.55
C LEU A 19 -15.48 -5.16 -24.00
N ASP A 20 -15.93 -6.15 -24.77
CA ASP A 20 -15.87 -7.57 -24.37
C ASP A 20 -14.43 -8.07 -24.18
N LYS A 21 -13.44 -7.58 -24.95
CA LYS A 21 -12.02 -7.87 -24.70
C LYS A 21 -11.50 -7.22 -23.43
N ILE A 22 -11.89 -5.97 -23.16
CA ILE A 22 -11.54 -5.25 -21.93
C ILE A 22 -12.16 -5.94 -20.72
N ASP A 23 -13.44 -6.28 -20.79
CA ASP A 23 -14.17 -7.00 -19.76
C ASP A 23 -13.62 -8.41 -19.54
N LYS A 24 -13.23 -9.14 -20.60
CA LYS A 24 -12.54 -10.43 -20.46
C LYS A 24 -11.18 -10.29 -19.79
N LEU A 25 -10.42 -9.24 -20.10
CA LEU A 25 -9.16 -8.97 -19.41
C LEU A 25 -9.39 -8.64 -17.94
N PHE A 26 -10.44 -7.88 -17.59
CA PHE A 26 -10.80 -7.63 -16.19
C PHE A 26 -11.37 -8.86 -15.47
N ALA A 27 -12.11 -9.72 -16.17
CA ALA A 27 -12.66 -10.97 -15.67
C ALA A 27 -11.58 -12.05 -15.42
N CYS A 28 -10.37 -11.88 -15.96
CA CYS A 28 -9.22 -12.74 -15.65
C CYS A 28 -8.69 -12.56 -14.21
N GLY A 29 -9.33 -11.75 -13.36
CA GLY A 29 -8.88 -11.56 -11.99
C GLY A 29 -7.52 -10.87 -11.92
N VAL A 30 -7.30 -9.82 -12.73
CA VAL A 30 -5.99 -9.12 -12.79
C VAL A 30 -5.53 -8.67 -11.41
N GLY A 31 -6.46 -8.34 -10.52
CA GLY A 31 -6.14 -8.00 -9.13
C GLY A 31 -5.44 -9.12 -8.35
N ASP A 32 -5.75 -10.38 -8.65
CA ASP A 32 -5.11 -11.56 -8.06
C ASP A 32 -3.71 -11.83 -8.65
N HIS A 33 -3.36 -11.12 -9.73
CA HIS A 33 -2.12 -11.29 -10.50
C HIS A 33 -1.20 -10.05 -10.47
N ILE A 34 -1.59 -8.95 -9.81
CA ILE A 34 -0.72 -7.80 -9.59
C ILE A 34 0.07 -8.06 -8.31
N PRO A 35 1.38 -8.37 -8.38
CA PRO A 35 2.19 -8.45 -7.18
C PRO A 35 2.31 -7.04 -6.59
N LEU A 36 1.58 -6.79 -5.52
CA LEU A 36 1.74 -5.56 -4.75
C LEU A 36 3.11 -5.58 -4.06
N PRO A 37 3.84 -4.45 -4.03
CA PRO A 37 5.02 -4.33 -3.19
C PRO A 37 4.65 -4.68 -1.73
N GLN A 38 5.60 -5.15 -0.95
CA GLN A 38 5.35 -5.36 0.48
C GLN A 38 5.71 -4.10 1.25
N LEU A 39 4.74 -3.55 1.99
CA LEU A 39 5.05 -2.50 2.96
C LEU A 39 5.74 -3.13 4.17
N VAL A 40 7.05 -2.94 4.28
CA VAL A 40 7.83 -3.38 5.44
C VAL A 40 8.16 -2.17 6.30
N VAL A 41 7.65 -2.19 7.52
CA VAL A 41 8.00 -1.22 8.55
C VAL A 41 8.93 -1.91 9.54
N PHE A 42 10.11 -1.34 9.79
CA PHE A 42 11.15 -2.00 10.59
C PHE A 42 10.93 -1.87 12.10
N ASP A 43 11.52 -2.80 12.85
CA ASP A 43 11.65 -2.77 14.30
C ASP A 43 13.13 -2.61 14.65
N TYR A 44 13.47 -1.57 15.40
CA TYR A 44 14.80 -1.46 16.01
C TYR A 44 14.78 -2.20 17.34
N SER A 45 14.73 -3.54 17.28
CA SER A 45 14.98 -4.39 18.44
C SER A 45 16.25 -5.21 18.19
N PRO A 46 17.29 -5.10 19.03
CA PRO A 46 18.61 -5.69 18.80
C PRO A 46 18.64 -7.24 18.95
N ASP A 47 17.53 -7.93 18.74
CA ASP A 47 17.29 -9.23 19.36
C ASP A 47 16.48 -10.22 18.51
N ASN A 48 16.36 -9.99 17.20
CA ASN A 48 15.76 -10.97 16.30
C ASN A 48 16.85 -11.87 15.70
N SER A 49 16.92 -13.09 16.22
CA SER A 49 17.62 -14.23 15.62
C SER A 49 16.85 -14.88 14.45
N GLU A 50 15.99 -14.14 13.76
CA GLU A 50 15.38 -14.56 12.50
C GLU A 50 15.79 -13.57 11.41
N LYS A 51 16.72 -14.03 10.58
CA LYS A 51 17.35 -13.29 9.48
C LYS A 51 16.30 -12.80 8.47
N GLN A 52 16.08 -11.49 8.46
CA GLN A 52 16.24 -10.67 7.26
C GLN A 52 16.95 -9.39 7.71
N ASP A 53 18.28 -9.47 7.72
CA ASP A 53 19.17 -8.34 7.96
C ASP A 53 19.03 -7.35 6.80
N ILE A 54 18.25 -6.29 7.00
CA ILE A 54 18.60 -5.00 6.43
C ILE A 54 19.21 -4.21 7.58
N THR A 55 20.50 -4.45 7.80
CA THR A 55 21.36 -3.53 8.56
C THR A 55 21.23 -2.15 7.92
N SER A 56 21.14 -1.08 8.72
CA SER A 56 21.32 0.28 8.21
C SER A 56 22.50 0.29 7.23
N ASN A 57 22.29 0.85 6.03
CA ASN A 57 23.31 0.96 4.99
C ASN A 57 24.37 2.03 5.35
N GLY A 58 24.49 2.38 6.64
CA GLY A 58 25.44 3.38 7.13
C GLY A 58 25.03 4.82 6.79
N GLY A 59 23.73 5.11 6.66
CA GLY A 59 23.24 6.46 6.34
C GLY A 59 23.14 6.76 4.84
N GLN A 60 23.09 5.73 3.99
CA GLN A 60 22.85 5.90 2.54
C GLN A 60 21.36 6.15 2.23
N GLY A 61 20.49 6.07 3.23
CA GLY A 61 19.06 6.26 3.10
C GLY A 61 18.34 5.00 2.61
N LEU A 62 17.13 4.79 3.10
CA LEU A 62 16.23 3.75 2.64
C LEU A 62 15.40 4.28 1.47
N VAL A 63 15.38 3.52 0.36
CA VAL A 63 14.61 3.85 -0.83
C VAL A 63 13.12 3.73 -0.52
N LEU A 64 12.38 4.83 -0.67
CA LEU A 64 10.94 4.90 -0.43
C LEU A 64 10.12 4.51 -1.66
N ARG A 65 10.68 4.70 -2.86
CA ARG A 65 10.00 4.47 -4.14
C ARG A 65 10.85 3.65 -5.08
N HIS A 66 10.26 2.59 -5.62
CA HIS A 66 10.88 1.66 -6.56
C HIS A 66 10.37 1.86 -7.99
N THR A 67 9.29 2.61 -8.18
CA THR A 67 8.74 2.93 -9.49
C THR A 67 9.30 4.25 -10.03
N LYS A 68 9.46 4.33 -11.36
CA LYS A 68 9.76 5.60 -12.04
C LYS A 68 8.50 6.46 -12.08
N ASP A 69 8.67 7.75 -11.84
CA ASP A 69 7.60 8.75 -11.97
C ASP A 69 7.02 8.75 -13.37
N ILE A 70 5.72 9.03 -13.45
CA ILE A 70 4.97 9.18 -14.69
C ILE A 70 4.49 10.63 -14.74
N ASP A 71 4.80 11.32 -15.84
CA ASP A 71 4.52 12.76 -16.03
C ASP A 71 3.04 13.11 -15.77
N ASP A 72 2.10 12.23 -16.15
CA ASP A 72 0.65 12.38 -15.94
C ASP A 72 0.22 12.46 -14.46
N LEU A 73 1.13 12.19 -13.51
CA LEU A 73 0.86 12.16 -12.08
C LEU A 73 1.65 13.21 -11.29
N GLU A 74 2.35 14.16 -11.92
CA GLU A 74 3.23 15.15 -11.25
C GLU A 74 2.59 15.84 -10.02
N ASP A 75 1.30 16.18 -10.10
CA ASP A 75 0.56 16.83 -9.00
C ASP A 75 0.36 15.94 -7.75
N LEU A 76 0.45 14.62 -7.91
CA LEU A 76 0.37 13.62 -6.83
C LEU A 76 1.77 13.21 -6.32
N ILE A 77 2.86 13.62 -6.97
CA ILE A 77 4.22 13.05 -6.83
C ILE A 77 5.10 13.77 -5.80
N SER A 78 4.61 14.80 -5.10
CA SER A 78 5.44 15.51 -4.11
C SER A 78 5.79 14.62 -2.91
N GLY A 79 7.02 14.08 -2.89
CA GLY A 79 7.51 13.28 -1.77
C GLY A 79 8.99 12.90 -1.89
N ASP A 80 9.64 12.72 -0.73
CA ASP A 80 11.04 12.29 -0.67
C ASP A 80 11.19 10.87 -1.23
N ARG A 81 12.30 10.62 -1.94
CA ARG A 81 12.63 9.29 -2.49
C ARG A 81 13.50 8.45 -1.56
N LEU A 82 14.11 9.11 -0.57
CA LEU A 82 15.02 8.52 0.39
C LEU A 82 14.64 9.00 1.78
N ILE A 83 14.65 8.09 2.75
CA ILE A 83 14.57 8.44 4.16
C ILE A 83 15.87 8.08 4.86
N ASP A 84 16.32 8.91 5.79
CA ASP A 84 17.47 8.58 6.62
C ASP A 84 17.22 7.26 7.39
N ASP A 85 18.12 6.30 7.20
CA ASP A 85 18.09 4.99 7.87
C ASP A 85 18.96 4.97 9.13
N LYS A 86 19.63 6.09 9.45
CA LYS A 86 20.52 6.20 10.61
C LYS A 86 19.80 5.85 11.91
N ILE A 87 20.51 5.05 12.71
CA ILE A 87 20.11 4.68 14.06
C ILE A 87 20.70 5.73 14.99
N CYS A 88 19.85 6.62 15.52
CA CYS A 88 20.32 7.84 16.17
C CYS A 88 20.90 7.65 17.57
N SER A 89 20.55 6.58 18.31
CA SER A 89 21.09 6.34 19.66
C SER A 89 20.64 4.99 20.26
N ASN A 90 21.26 4.63 21.40
CA ASN A 90 20.79 3.54 22.26
C ASN A 90 19.39 3.89 22.80
N ILE A 91 18.40 3.04 22.52
CA ILE A 91 17.00 3.25 22.93
C ILE A 91 16.84 3.46 24.44
N ILE A 92 17.66 2.80 25.27
CA ILE A 92 17.59 2.92 26.72
C ILE A 92 18.10 4.28 27.19
N GLU A 93 19.14 4.82 26.57
CA GLU A 93 19.65 6.17 26.88
C GLU A 93 18.63 7.23 26.45
N TRP A 94 18.07 7.10 25.25
CA TRP A 94 17.02 8.00 24.76
C TRP A 94 15.78 7.99 25.67
N LEU A 95 15.28 6.79 26.02
CA LEU A 95 14.17 6.66 26.96
C LEU A 95 14.50 7.22 28.35
N SER A 96 15.76 7.09 28.79
CA SER A 96 16.21 7.65 30.07
C SER A 96 16.15 9.18 30.07
N GLU A 97 16.63 9.83 29.02
CA GLU A 97 16.57 11.28 28.88
C GLU A 97 15.13 11.79 28.73
N LEU A 98 14.32 11.11 27.91
CA LEU A 98 12.91 11.45 27.75
C LEU A 98 12.13 11.27 29.07
N TYR A 99 12.39 10.18 29.80
CA TYR A 99 11.80 9.95 31.11
C TYR A 99 12.18 11.06 32.09
N LYS A 100 13.48 11.40 32.22
CA LYS A 100 13.96 12.50 33.08
C LYS A 100 13.26 13.83 32.76
N GLY A 101 13.12 14.17 31.48
CA GLY A 101 12.44 15.39 31.03
C GLY A 101 10.91 15.38 31.20
N SER A 102 10.32 14.20 31.34
CA SER A 102 8.87 14.02 31.56
C SER A 102 8.44 13.94 33.03
N ARG A 103 9.38 13.91 33.98
CA ARG A 103 9.05 13.68 35.40
C ARG A 103 8.17 14.80 35.95
N GLY A 104 6.95 14.43 36.33
CA GLY A 104 6.03 15.28 37.07
C GLY A 104 5.98 14.94 38.56
N PHE A 105 4.82 15.22 39.17
CA PHE A 105 4.52 14.93 40.59
C PHE A 105 4.08 13.47 40.85
N GLU A 106 4.30 12.57 39.89
CA GLU A 106 3.79 11.20 39.92
C GLU A 106 4.57 10.33 40.91
N LEU A 107 3.84 9.58 41.74
CA LEU A 107 4.41 8.67 42.71
C LEU A 107 4.19 7.23 42.25
N GLY A 108 5.29 6.53 41.96
CA GLY A 108 5.27 5.10 41.61
C GLY A 108 4.90 4.76 40.17
N THR A 109 4.62 5.76 39.31
CA THR A 109 4.33 5.58 37.88
C THR A 109 5.14 6.56 37.01
N PHE A 110 4.83 6.63 35.72
CA PHE A 110 5.40 7.57 34.76
C PHE A 110 4.31 8.38 34.05
N ASP A 111 4.73 9.44 33.36
CA ASP A 111 3.83 10.39 32.71
C ASP A 111 2.89 9.71 31.74
N LYS A 112 1.58 9.99 31.87
CA LYS A 112 0.55 9.37 31.01
C LYS A 112 0.78 9.63 29.51
N ASN A 113 1.50 10.69 29.15
CA ASN A 113 1.82 11.01 27.76
C ASN A 113 3.20 10.49 27.32
N LEU A 114 3.98 9.86 28.20
CA LEU A 114 5.30 9.31 27.87
C LEU A 114 5.19 8.22 26.80
N LEU A 115 4.20 7.33 26.90
CA LEU A 115 3.96 6.29 25.91
C LEU A 115 3.53 6.87 24.55
N SER A 116 2.66 7.87 24.53
CA SER A 116 2.27 8.54 23.28
C SER A 116 3.46 9.23 22.61
N ARG A 117 4.31 9.91 23.39
CA ARG A 117 5.53 10.57 22.88
C ARG A 117 6.55 9.57 22.33
N THR A 118 6.80 8.49 23.06
CA THR A 118 7.73 7.44 22.63
C THR A 118 7.23 6.71 21.39
N MET A 119 5.95 6.36 21.34
CA MET A 119 5.35 5.74 20.16
C MET A 119 5.46 6.64 18.94
N LYS A 120 5.09 7.93 19.07
CA LYS A 120 5.16 8.89 17.95
C LYS A 120 6.57 9.03 17.38
N ALA A 121 7.58 9.11 18.25
CA ALA A 121 8.99 9.14 17.83
C ALA A 121 9.41 7.82 17.17
N GLN A 122 9.03 6.67 17.74
CA GLN A 122 9.36 5.36 17.18
C GLN A 122 8.69 5.13 15.81
N SER A 123 7.49 5.68 15.59
CA SER A 123 6.71 5.54 14.36
C SER A 123 6.88 6.69 13.36
N GLU A 124 7.85 7.59 13.58
CA GLU A 124 8.06 8.76 12.71
C GLU A 124 8.25 8.36 11.24
N LYS A 125 8.99 7.27 11.00
CA LYS A 125 9.28 6.78 9.65
C LYS A 125 8.09 6.08 8.97
N TRP A 126 6.99 5.81 9.67
CA TRP A 126 5.84 5.09 9.08
C TRP A 126 5.18 5.89 7.98
N GLU A 127 5.07 7.20 8.16
CA GLU A 127 4.44 8.11 7.21
C GLU A 127 5.12 8.11 5.84
N PRO A 128 6.42 8.44 5.73
CA PRO A 128 7.12 8.42 4.44
C PRO A 128 7.16 7.01 3.81
N LEU A 129 7.30 5.94 4.62
CA LEU A 129 7.26 4.57 4.10
C LEU A 129 5.91 4.21 3.47
N ALA A 130 4.82 4.52 4.15
CA ALA A 130 3.48 4.22 3.66
C ALA A 130 3.09 5.08 2.45
N HIS A 131 3.50 6.35 2.44
CA HIS A 131 3.31 7.23 1.27
C HIS A 131 4.11 6.73 0.06
N GLY A 132 5.39 6.39 0.23
CA GLY A 132 6.20 5.83 -0.86
C GLY A 132 5.60 4.54 -1.42
N TYR A 133 5.17 3.64 -0.53
CA TYR A 133 4.50 2.40 -0.91
C TYR A 133 3.22 2.63 -1.72
N ILE A 134 2.28 3.46 -1.22
CA ILE A 134 1.00 3.66 -1.91
C ILE A 134 1.20 4.38 -3.25
N LEU A 135 2.18 5.30 -3.34
CA LEU A 135 2.54 5.93 -4.60
C LEU A 135 3.05 4.91 -5.61
N ASP A 136 3.90 3.96 -5.21
CA ASP A 136 4.35 2.89 -6.11
C ASP A 136 3.18 2.04 -6.63
N VAL A 137 2.19 1.72 -5.79
CA VAL A 137 0.98 1.00 -6.20
C VAL A 137 0.14 1.82 -7.18
N ILE A 138 -0.03 3.12 -6.93
CA ILE A 138 -0.71 4.05 -7.83
C ILE A 138 -0.02 4.06 -9.20
N HIS A 139 1.32 4.13 -9.24
CA HIS A 139 2.09 4.11 -10.48
C HIS A 139 1.92 2.79 -11.23
N LEU A 140 1.91 1.66 -10.52
CA LEU A 140 1.67 0.36 -11.12
C LEU A 140 0.27 0.27 -11.75
N ALA A 141 -0.76 0.71 -11.05
CA ALA A 141 -2.13 0.73 -11.54
C ALA A 141 -2.28 1.67 -12.75
N HIS A 142 -1.75 2.90 -12.66
CA HIS A 142 -1.79 3.86 -13.75
C HIS A 142 -1.04 3.36 -15.00
N ARG A 143 0.15 2.77 -14.80
CA ARG A 143 0.93 2.17 -15.90
C ARG A 143 0.18 1.00 -16.53
N PHE A 144 -0.51 0.18 -15.73
CA PHE A 144 -1.35 -0.89 -16.27
C PHE A 144 -2.43 -0.32 -17.18
N VAL A 145 -3.21 0.65 -16.71
CA VAL A 145 -4.30 1.28 -17.49
C VAL A 145 -3.78 1.87 -18.81
N THR A 146 -2.73 2.69 -18.75
CA THR A 146 -2.15 3.32 -19.95
C THR A 146 -1.52 2.32 -20.92
N THR A 147 -0.97 1.20 -20.42
CA THR A 147 -0.42 0.12 -21.25
C THR A 147 -1.54 -0.69 -21.91
N LEU A 148 -2.59 -1.01 -21.15
CA LEU A 148 -3.77 -1.71 -21.65
C LEU A 148 -4.46 -0.90 -22.75
N LEU A 149 -4.67 0.40 -22.52
CA LEU A 149 -5.25 1.29 -23.53
C LEU A 149 -4.40 1.33 -24.82
N ARG A 150 -3.07 1.36 -24.72
CA ARG A 150 -2.18 1.27 -25.89
C ARG A 150 -2.31 -0.05 -26.64
N HIS A 151 -2.55 -1.15 -25.93
CA HIS A 151 -2.71 -2.47 -26.54
C HIS A 151 -4.06 -2.63 -27.23
N VAL A 152 -5.14 -2.18 -26.57
CA VAL A 152 -6.51 -2.38 -27.04
C VAL A 152 -6.93 -1.33 -28.07
N CYS A 153 -6.43 -0.10 -27.96
CA CYS A 153 -6.73 1.01 -28.87
C CYS A 153 -5.47 1.42 -29.66
N PRO A 154 -5.26 0.89 -30.89
CA PRO A 154 -4.10 1.24 -31.72
C PRO A 154 -4.09 2.71 -32.13
N THR A 155 -5.27 3.31 -32.30
CA THR A 155 -5.43 4.69 -32.75
C THR A 155 -5.06 5.68 -31.63
N ALA A 156 -4.00 6.46 -31.85
CA ALA A 156 -3.49 7.43 -30.88
C ALA A 156 -4.54 8.45 -30.42
N ARG A 157 -5.26 9.05 -31.37
CA ARG A 157 -6.33 10.01 -31.10
C ARG A 157 -7.39 9.46 -30.15
N VAL A 158 -7.86 8.23 -30.39
CA VAL A 158 -8.90 7.59 -29.56
C VAL A 158 -8.37 7.31 -28.16
N ARG A 159 -7.13 6.82 -28.07
CA ARG A 159 -6.48 6.59 -26.77
C ARG A 159 -6.35 7.89 -25.98
N GLU A 160 -5.93 8.98 -26.61
CA GLU A 160 -5.78 10.29 -25.97
C GLU A 160 -7.14 10.86 -25.54
N GLY A 161 -8.18 10.72 -26.37
CA GLY A 161 -9.54 11.11 -26.01
C GLY A 161 -10.14 10.29 -24.87
N ILE A 162 -9.90 8.97 -24.83
CA ILE A 162 -10.30 8.13 -23.69
C ILE A 162 -9.55 8.56 -22.43
N MET A 163 -8.24 8.82 -22.54
CA MET A 163 -7.43 9.23 -21.39
C MET A 163 -7.89 10.59 -20.85
N SER A 164 -8.23 11.56 -21.70
CA SER A 164 -8.67 12.90 -21.26
C SER A 164 -9.93 12.86 -20.38
N VAL A 165 -10.86 11.93 -20.64
CA VAL A 165 -12.06 11.75 -19.80
C VAL A 165 -11.81 10.85 -18.59
N LEU A 166 -10.81 9.98 -18.63
CA LEU A 166 -10.47 9.06 -17.53
C LEU A 166 -9.55 9.66 -16.48
N VAL A 167 -8.75 10.68 -16.81
CA VAL A 167 -7.74 11.26 -15.92
C VAL A 167 -8.35 11.71 -14.59
N GLU A 168 -9.38 12.57 -14.59
CA GLU A 168 -9.92 13.09 -13.33
C GLU A 168 -10.55 11.99 -12.44
N PRO A 169 -11.38 11.07 -12.97
CA PRO A 169 -11.84 9.91 -12.21
C PRO A 169 -10.71 9.03 -11.64
N LEU A 170 -9.62 8.83 -12.39
CA LEU A 170 -8.44 8.10 -11.90
C LEU A 170 -7.74 8.85 -10.76
N LEU A 171 -7.54 10.16 -10.92
CA LEU A 171 -6.92 11.01 -9.90
C LEU A 171 -7.74 11.01 -8.61
N ASP A 172 -9.08 11.04 -8.69
CA ASP A 172 -9.94 10.92 -7.51
C ASP A 172 -9.71 9.61 -6.74
N ILE A 173 -9.61 8.48 -7.44
CA ILE A 173 -9.30 7.19 -6.80
C ILE A 173 -7.94 7.24 -6.10
N TYR A 174 -6.93 7.82 -6.75
CA TYR A 174 -5.58 7.94 -6.19
C TYR A 174 -5.53 8.85 -4.97
N ARG A 175 -6.25 9.99 -4.99
CA ARG A 175 -6.40 10.89 -3.84
C ARG A 175 -7.06 10.14 -2.67
N ARG A 176 -8.12 9.39 -2.91
CA ARG A 176 -8.79 8.58 -1.87
C ARG A 176 -7.86 7.53 -1.25
N ALA A 177 -7.00 6.89 -2.05
CA ALA A 177 -6.01 5.94 -1.53
C ALA A 177 -4.97 6.63 -0.62
N LEU A 178 -4.47 7.82 -1.01
CA LEU A 178 -3.57 8.62 -0.18
C LEU A 178 -4.25 9.11 1.12
N GLU A 179 -5.48 9.60 1.02
CA GLU A 179 -6.28 10.01 2.17
C GLU A 179 -6.52 8.85 3.14
N GLN A 180 -6.73 7.63 2.62
CA GLN A 180 -6.88 6.44 3.43
C GLN A 180 -5.58 6.12 4.20
N VAL A 181 -4.42 6.21 3.55
CA VAL A 181 -3.12 6.06 4.25
C VAL A 181 -2.97 7.09 5.36
N GLN A 182 -3.28 8.35 5.09
CA GLN A 182 -3.23 9.40 6.10
C GLN A 182 -4.21 9.15 7.25
N PHE A 183 -5.40 8.64 6.97
CA PHE A 183 -6.35 8.27 8.01
C PHE A 183 -5.79 7.17 8.93
N VAL A 184 -5.23 6.11 8.36
CA VAL A 184 -4.60 5.03 9.14
C VAL A 184 -3.43 5.56 9.98
N LEU A 185 -2.59 6.43 9.42
CA LEU A 185 -1.51 7.09 10.16
C LEU A 185 -2.03 7.93 11.34
N ARG A 186 -3.05 8.76 11.13
CA ARG A 186 -3.67 9.57 12.20
C ARG A 186 -4.22 8.71 13.33
N VAL A 187 -4.82 7.56 13.00
CA VAL A 187 -5.33 6.60 13.99
C VAL A 187 -4.19 6.01 14.81
N GLU A 188 -3.11 5.56 14.16
CA GLU A 188 -1.98 4.92 14.86
C GLU A 188 -1.07 5.89 15.62
N HIS A 189 -0.93 7.14 15.17
CA HIS A 189 -0.18 8.20 15.87
C HIS A 189 -0.96 8.85 17.02
N SER A 190 -2.22 8.45 17.22
CA SER A 190 -3.01 8.87 18.39
C SER A 190 -2.53 8.17 19.68
N ASN A 191 -3.30 8.25 20.76
CA ASN A 191 -2.91 7.63 22.02
C ASN A 191 -2.81 6.10 21.89
N PRO A 192 -1.71 5.47 22.35
CA PRO A 192 -1.56 4.02 22.29
C PRO A 192 -2.73 3.28 22.93
N GLN A 193 -3.45 2.48 22.15
CA GLN A 193 -4.56 1.67 22.63
C GLN A 193 -4.64 0.34 21.87
N THR A 194 -4.85 -0.74 22.62
CA THR A 194 -5.05 -2.06 22.04
C THR A 194 -5.95 -2.91 22.92
N ILE A 195 -6.87 -3.63 22.28
CA ILE A 195 -7.66 -4.72 22.88
C ILE A 195 -7.11 -6.09 22.48
N ASN A 196 -5.99 -6.11 21.74
CA ASN A 196 -5.38 -7.33 21.27
C ASN A 196 -4.64 -8.03 22.41
N HIS A 197 -5.07 -9.25 22.76
CA HIS A 197 -4.49 -10.06 23.83
C HIS A 197 -2.98 -10.31 23.66
N TYR A 198 -2.46 -10.32 22.43
CA TYR A 198 -1.03 -10.48 22.16
C TYR A 198 -0.17 -9.38 22.81
N PHE A 199 -0.73 -8.22 23.13
CA PHE A 199 0.00 -7.19 23.86
C PHE A 199 0.49 -7.71 25.22
N ASN A 200 -0.41 -8.32 26.00
CA ASN A 200 -0.08 -8.85 27.32
C ASN A 200 0.96 -9.98 27.20
N ASP A 201 0.79 -10.88 26.24
CA ASP A 201 1.74 -11.97 26.00
C ASP A 201 3.13 -11.45 25.60
N ASN A 202 3.19 -10.43 24.74
CA ASN A 202 4.46 -9.84 24.30
C ASN A 202 5.16 -9.07 25.43
N LEU A 203 4.39 -8.37 26.26
CA LEU A 203 4.91 -7.64 27.42
C LEU A 203 5.49 -8.63 28.44
N GLU A 204 4.73 -9.68 28.76
CA GLU A 204 5.17 -10.70 29.72
C GLU A 204 6.41 -11.45 29.22
N LYS A 205 6.46 -11.80 27.93
CA LYS A 205 7.68 -12.37 27.32
C LYS A 205 8.89 -11.44 27.44
N SER A 206 8.70 -10.13 27.27
CA SER A 206 9.80 -9.15 27.39
C SER A 206 10.31 -9.06 28.82
N ARG A 207 9.40 -9.00 29.81
CA ARG A 207 9.73 -9.01 31.24
C ARG A 207 10.45 -10.29 31.64
N GLN A 208 9.95 -11.45 31.21
CA GLN A 208 10.58 -12.75 31.48
C GLN A 208 11.97 -12.86 30.87
N LYS A 209 12.16 -12.35 29.64
CA LYS A 209 13.49 -12.33 28.99
C LYS A 209 14.47 -11.48 29.79
N ARG A 210 14.06 -10.29 30.24
CA ARG A 210 14.89 -9.40 31.07
C ARG A 210 15.24 -10.05 32.41
N LEU A 211 14.25 -10.62 33.10
CA LEU A 211 14.45 -11.32 34.36
C LEU A 211 15.44 -12.48 34.19
N ARG A 212 15.23 -13.31 33.17
CA ARG A 212 16.11 -14.44 32.85
C ARG A 212 17.54 -13.97 32.58
N ALA A 213 17.74 -12.93 31.77
CA ALA A 213 19.07 -12.39 31.48
C ALA A 213 19.78 -11.86 32.75
N SER A 214 19.03 -11.29 33.70
CA SER A 214 19.59 -10.87 34.99
C SER A 214 19.98 -12.06 35.86
N LEU A 215 19.18 -13.12 35.83
CA LEU A 215 19.35 -14.33 36.62
C LEU A 215 20.44 -15.26 36.07
N GLU A 216 20.63 -15.32 34.76
CA GLU A 216 21.67 -16.13 34.11
C GLU A 216 23.09 -15.74 34.57
N LYS A 217 23.30 -14.51 35.01
CA LYS A 217 24.58 -14.06 35.60
C LYS A 217 24.96 -14.79 36.89
N HIS A 218 23.96 -15.34 37.58
CA HIS A 218 24.11 -16.07 38.84
C HIS A 218 23.82 -17.57 38.68
N ALA A 219 23.59 -18.04 37.44
CA ALA A 219 23.27 -19.42 37.18
C ALA A 219 24.52 -20.31 37.23
N THR A 220 24.42 -21.40 37.97
CA THR A 220 25.40 -22.50 37.94
C THR A 220 24.85 -23.63 37.09
N VAL A 221 25.69 -24.23 36.25
CA VAL A 221 25.31 -25.40 35.46
C VAL A 221 25.56 -26.64 36.31
N GLN A 222 24.49 -27.34 36.67
CA GLN A 222 24.56 -28.61 37.37
C GLN A 222 24.07 -29.73 36.45
N THR A 223 24.72 -30.88 36.51
CA THR A 223 24.29 -32.05 35.75
C THR A 223 23.29 -32.82 36.60
N ASN A 224 22.08 -33.07 36.08
CA ASN A 224 21.11 -33.86 36.81
C ASN A 224 21.51 -35.35 36.84
N GLY A 225 20.79 -36.17 37.61
CA GLY A 225 21.04 -37.62 37.71
C GLY A 225 20.90 -38.41 36.40
N TYR A 226 20.50 -37.76 35.30
CA TYR A 226 20.37 -38.32 33.96
C TYR A 226 21.41 -37.79 32.96
N GLY A 227 22.44 -37.06 33.43
CA GLY A 227 23.48 -36.51 32.56
C GLY A 227 23.07 -35.26 31.78
N VAL A 228 21.91 -34.68 32.05
CA VAL A 228 21.42 -33.48 31.36
C VAL A 228 21.88 -32.21 32.10
N PRO A 229 22.57 -31.27 31.42
CA PRO A 229 22.94 -30.00 32.01
C PRO A 229 21.68 -29.18 32.32
N ARG A 230 21.58 -28.67 33.55
CA ARG A 230 20.49 -27.79 34.00
C ARG A 230 21.08 -26.58 34.71
N SER A 231 20.67 -25.39 34.27
CA SER A 231 20.99 -24.15 34.96
C SER A 231 20.17 -24.05 36.25
N THR A 232 20.85 -23.90 37.38
CA THR A 232 20.26 -23.74 38.72
C THR A 232 20.75 -22.44 39.35
N ILE A 233 19.88 -21.79 40.13
CA ILE A 233 20.17 -20.53 40.82
C ILE A 233 19.79 -20.72 42.28
N ALA A 234 20.66 -20.31 43.21
CA ALA A 234 20.32 -20.33 44.62
C ALA A 234 19.29 -19.24 44.93
N LEU A 235 18.32 -19.52 45.81
CA LEU A 235 17.25 -18.56 46.12
C LEU A 235 17.80 -17.25 46.69
N ASP A 236 18.87 -17.32 47.49
CA ASP A 236 19.52 -16.14 48.08
C ASP A 236 20.13 -15.20 47.02
N ASP A 237 20.60 -15.77 45.89
CA ASP A 237 21.15 -14.99 44.77
C ASP A 237 20.05 -14.26 43.98
N ILE A 238 18.79 -14.71 44.08
CA ILE A 238 17.63 -14.02 43.48
C ILE A 238 17.32 -12.74 44.24
N VAL A 239 17.39 -12.79 45.58
CA VAL A 239 17.08 -11.65 46.46
C VAL A 239 18.14 -10.54 46.35
N GLN A 240 19.40 -10.90 46.09
CA GLN A 240 20.51 -9.96 45.93
C GLN A 240 20.59 -9.29 44.55
N ASN A 241 19.78 -9.73 43.57
CA ASN A 241 19.84 -9.24 42.17
C ASN A 241 19.20 -7.85 41.97
N HIS A 242 19.25 -6.97 43.00
CA HIS A 242 18.46 -5.75 43.04
C HIS A 242 19.23 -4.44 43.30
N PRO A 243 20.24 -4.05 42.49
CA PRO A 243 20.77 -2.68 42.50
C PRO A 243 20.25 -1.84 41.32
N MET A 244 19.05 -2.07 40.81
CA MET A 244 18.45 -1.14 39.84
C MET A 244 17.75 0.01 40.55
N SER A 245 18.13 1.24 40.21
CA SER A 245 17.42 2.43 40.68
C SER A 245 15.96 2.42 40.22
N ASN A 246 15.06 3.04 40.98
CA ASN A 246 13.65 3.19 40.59
C ASN A 246 13.51 3.81 39.18
N ALA A 247 14.39 4.75 38.83
CA ALA A 247 14.41 5.37 37.51
C ALA A 247 14.76 4.37 36.39
N GLN A 248 15.79 3.55 36.58
CA GLN A 248 16.17 2.51 35.59
C GLN A 248 15.07 1.47 35.43
N HIS A 249 14.46 1.04 36.54
CA HIS A 249 13.32 0.11 36.49
C HIS A 249 12.18 0.67 35.63
N THR A 250 11.80 1.93 35.84
CA THR A 250 10.76 2.59 35.04
C THR A 250 11.13 2.69 33.56
N VAL A 251 12.39 3.03 33.22
CA VAL A 251 12.85 3.09 31.83
C VAL A 251 12.72 1.73 31.14
N PHE A 252 13.15 0.66 31.81
CA PHE A 252 13.03 -0.70 31.29
C PHE A 252 11.57 -1.14 31.13
N GLU A 253 10.70 -0.73 32.05
CA GLU A 253 9.26 -1.02 31.95
C GLU A 253 8.63 -0.30 30.76
N VAL A 254 8.94 0.99 30.56
CA VAL A 254 8.48 1.75 29.39
C VAL A 254 8.99 1.13 28.09
N HIS A 255 10.26 0.69 28.06
CA HIS A 255 10.84 -0.02 26.92
C HIS A 255 10.05 -1.28 26.56
N ASP A 256 9.73 -2.13 27.54
CA ASP A 256 9.02 -3.38 27.28
C ASP A 256 7.58 -3.14 26.83
N ILE A 257 6.89 -2.17 27.43
CA ILE A 257 5.56 -1.75 27.00
C ILE A 257 5.60 -1.25 25.56
N LEU A 258 6.56 -0.36 25.23
CA LEU A 258 6.74 0.17 23.90
C LEU A 258 7.00 -0.95 22.89
N LYS A 259 7.93 -1.87 23.18
CA LYS A 259 8.25 -3.02 22.32
C LYS A 259 7.04 -3.92 22.09
N ALA A 260 6.30 -4.25 23.14
CA ALA A 260 5.12 -5.10 23.04
C ALA A 260 4.00 -4.44 22.24
N TYR A 261 3.74 -3.15 22.48
CA TYR A 261 2.73 -2.39 21.76
C TYR A 261 3.10 -2.17 20.29
N TYR A 262 4.34 -1.73 20.03
CA TYR A 262 4.84 -1.47 18.67
C TYR A 262 4.68 -2.69 17.77
N LYS A 263 4.99 -3.89 18.27
CA LYS A 263 4.81 -5.14 17.52
C LYS A 263 3.37 -5.37 17.06
N VAL A 264 2.38 -5.03 17.88
CA VAL A 264 0.95 -5.17 17.55
C VAL A 264 0.52 -4.06 16.60
N ALA A 265 0.82 -2.80 16.95
CA ALA A 265 0.44 -1.62 16.17
C ALA A 265 1.00 -1.69 14.74
N ARG A 266 2.28 -2.08 14.59
CA ARG A 266 2.94 -2.22 13.30
C ARG A 266 2.25 -3.23 12.38
N LYS A 267 1.88 -4.41 12.90
CA LYS A 267 1.17 -5.43 12.11
C LYS A 267 -0.18 -4.90 11.63
N ARG A 268 -0.95 -4.30 12.56
CA ARG A 268 -2.25 -3.69 12.25
C ARG A 268 -2.12 -2.57 11.21
N PHE A 269 -1.11 -1.71 11.35
CA PHE A 269 -0.82 -0.63 10.41
C PHE A 269 -0.54 -1.15 9.00
N VAL A 270 0.42 -2.09 8.88
CA VAL A 270 0.80 -2.68 7.59
C VAL A 270 -0.40 -3.36 6.93
N ASP A 271 -1.14 -4.19 7.67
CA ASP A 271 -2.33 -4.86 7.16
C ASP A 271 -3.37 -3.85 6.67
N ASN A 272 -3.65 -2.80 7.46
CA ASN A 272 -4.64 -1.79 7.07
C ASN A 272 -4.23 -1.00 5.82
N VAL A 273 -2.96 -0.59 5.71
CA VAL A 273 -2.48 0.12 4.52
C VAL A 273 -2.53 -0.81 3.30
N CYS A 274 -2.06 -2.05 3.42
CA CYS A 274 -2.02 -3.00 2.33
C CYS A 274 -3.42 -3.42 1.88
N MET A 275 -4.32 -3.74 2.82
CA MET A 275 -5.67 -4.21 2.49
C MET A 275 -6.61 -3.08 2.08
N GLN A 276 -6.59 -1.94 2.78
CA GLN A 276 -7.59 -0.88 2.56
C GLN A 276 -7.16 0.09 1.47
N ALA A 277 -5.92 0.61 1.56
CA ALA A 277 -5.45 1.63 0.63
C ALA A 277 -4.93 1.03 -0.68
N ALA A 278 -4.09 -0.01 -0.61
CA ALA A 278 -3.53 -0.63 -1.80
C ALA A 278 -4.51 -1.60 -2.46
N ASP A 279 -4.87 -2.69 -1.78
CA ASP A 279 -5.67 -3.76 -2.39
C ASP A 279 -7.10 -3.28 -2.71
N TYR A 280 -7.89 -2.88 -1.72
CA TYR A 280 -9.30 -2.56 -1.93
C TYR A 280 -9.50 -1.35 -2.86
N LEU A 281 -8.82 -0.22 -2.62
CA LEU A 281 -9.04 0.98 -3.43
C LEU A 281 -8.38 0.92 -4.82
N LEU A 282 -7.21 0.29 -4.96
CA LEU A 282 -6.45 0.34 -6.22
C LEU A 282 -6.51 -0.94 -7.05
N VAL A 283 -7.03 -2.06 -6.50
CA VAL A 283 -6.94 -3.37 -7.18
C VAL A 283 -8.26 -4.14 -7.19
N THR A 284 -8.82 -4.48 -6.03
CA THR A 284 -9.90 -5.48 -5.91
C THR A 284 -11.29 -4.88 -5.73
N GLY A 285 -11.40 -3.70 -5.11
CA GLY A 285 -12.67 -3.06 -4.80
C GLY A 285 -13.49 -2.65 -6.03
N PRO A 286 -14.76 -2.26 -5.85
CA PRO A 286 -15.67 -2.00 -6.98
C PRO A 286 -15.25 -0.78 -7.81
N ASN A 287 -14.73 0.26 -7.16
CA ASN A 287 -14.35 1.53 -7.78
C ASN A 287 -12.83 1.67 -7.81
N ASN A 288 -12.17 0.78 -8.55
CA ASN A 288 -10.72 0.74 -8.70
C ASN A 288 -10.25 1.24 -10.09
N PRO A 289 -8.98 1.65 -10.23
CA PRO A 289 -8.43 2.19 -11.47
C PRO A 289 -8.46 1.20 -12.63
N LEU A 290 -8.33 -0.10 -12.34
CA LEU A 290 -8.33 -1.13 -13.37
C LEU A 290 -9.71 -1.20 -14.01
N LYS A 291 -10.79 -1.24 -13.24
CA LYS A 291 -12.17 -1.40 -13.73
C LYS A 291 -12.88 -0.10 -14.10
N ILE A 292 -12.18 1.04 -14.11
CA ILE A 292 -12.80 2.35 -14.27
C ILE A 292 -13.44 2.55 -15.64
N LEU A 293 -12.82 2.01 -16.69
CA LEU A 293 -13.35 2.04 -18.04
C LEU A 293 -14.34 0.88 -18.19
N SER A 294 -15.61 1.18 -17.93
CA SER A 294 -16.70 0.21 -17.95
C SER A 294 -17.89 0.70 -18.78
N PRO A 295 -18.85 -0.17 -19.12
CA PRO A 295 -20.10 0.27 -19.74
C PRO A 295 -20.83 1.34 -18.93
N GLN A 296 -20.75 1.29 -17.59
CA GLN A 296 -21.36 2.31 -16.72
C GLN A 296 -20.66 3.67 -16.84
N PHE A 297 -19.35 3.69 -17.08
CA PHE A 297 -18.60 4.91 -17.32
C PHE A 297 -18.94 5.53 -18.69
N VAL A 298 -19.13 4.70 -19.72
CA VAL A 298 -19.40 5.17 -21.09
C VAL A 298 -20.85 5.61 -21.28
N SER A 299 -21.81 4.97 -20.62
CA SER A 299 -23.25 5.26 -20.76
C SER A 299 -23.67 6.73 -20.57
N PRO A 300 -23.09 7.52 -19.65
CA PRO A 300 -23.44 8.93 -19.46
C PRO A 300 -22.74 9.91 -20.43
N LEU A 301 -21.81 9.45 -21.27
CA LEU A 301 -21.12 10.34 -22.23
C LEU A 301 -22.09 10.80 -23.32
N SER A 302 -22.07 12.10 -23.66
CA SER A 302 -22.92 12.64 -24.72
C SER A 302 -22.43 12.23 -26.11
N ASP A 303 -23.32 12.28 -27.11
CA ASP A 303 -22.96 11.99 -28.51
C ASP A 303 -21.82 12.89 -29.00
N GLU A 304 -21.76 14.14 -28.55
CA GLU A 304 -20.67 15.07 -28.88
C GLU A 304 -19.34 14.63 -28.24
N GLN A 305 -19.36 14.21 -26.97
CA GLN A 305 -18.17 13.69 -26.30
C GLN A 305 -17.68 12.40 -26.97
N LEU A 306 -18.61 11.53 -27.38
CA LEU A 306 -18.28 10.31 -28.10
C LEU A 306 -17.69 10.61 -29.49
N GLU A 307 -18.27 11.55 -30.23
CA GLU A 307 -17.71 11.97 -31.53
C GLU A 307 -16.32 12.64 -31.36
N GLU A 308 -16.09 13.37 -30.27
CA GLU A 308 -14.78 13.92 -29.96
C GLU A 308 -13.73 12.81 -29.71
N ILE A 309 -14.10 11.82 -28.89
CA ILE A 309 -13.22 10.72 -28.46
C ILE A 309 -12.93 9.74 -29.59
N ALA A 310 -13.94 9.22 -30.29
CA ALA A 310 -13.76 8.20 -31.33
C ALA A 310 -14.49 8.46 -32.65
N GLY A 311 -14.94 9.69 -32.89
CA GLY A 311 -15.42 10.10 -34.22
C GLY A 311 -14.37 9.86 -35.30
N GLU A 312 -14.81 9.29 -36.42
CA GLU A 312 -13.93 9.04 -37.56
C GLU A 312 -13.45 10.36 -38.16
N ASP A 313 -12.16 10.46 -38.46
CA ASP A 313 -11.65 11.59 -39.23
C ASP A 313 -12.36 11.68 -40.59
N ILE A 314 -12.63 12.91 -41.05
CA ILE A 314 -13.36 13.16 -42.30
C ILE A 314 -12.69 12.46 -43.49
N GLY A 315 -11.36 12.41 -43.53
CA GLY A 315 -10.59 11.71 -44.55
C GLY A 315 -10.78 10.20 -44.49
N LEU A 316 -10.76 9.62 -43.28
CA LEU A 316 -11.02 8.19 -43.05
C LEU A 316 -12.46 7.82 -43.44
N ARG A 317 -13.45 8.63 -43.06
CA ARG A 317 -14.85 8.44 -43.40
C ARG A 317 -15.09 8.47 -44.92
N ARG A 318 -14.44 9.40 -45.62
CA ARG A 318 -14.47 9.48 -47.09
C ARG A 318 -13.84 8.24 -47.73
N LYS A 319 -12.66 7.82 -47.26
CA LYS A 319 -11.96 6.63 -47.75
C LYS A 319 -12.79 5.35 -47.53
N ARG A 320 -13.40 5.19 -46.36
CA ARG A 320 -14.29 4.07 -46.04
C ARG A 320 -15.48 4.04 -47.00
N THR A 321 -16.09 5.18 -47.26
CA THR A 321 -17.23 5.30 -48.18
C THR A 321 -16.83 4.93 -49.61
N ALA A 322 -15.65 5.36 -50.07
CA ALA A 322 -15.14 5.01 -51.39
C ALA A 322 -14.85 3.51 -51.53
N LEU A 323 -14.16 2.92 -50.56
CA LEU A 323 -13.85 1.47 -50.55
C LEU A 323 -15.12 0.61 -50.46
N ALA A 324 -16.10 1.01 -49.64
CA ALA A 324 -17.37 0.29 -49.54
C ALA A 324 -18.14 0.30 -50.88
N LYS A 325 -18.07 1.40 -51.63
CA LYS A 325 -18.61 1.48 -52.98
C LYS A 325 -17.86 0.54 -53.92
N GLU A 326 -16.54 0.55 -53.88
CA GLU A 326 -15.69 -0.30 -54.72
C GLU A 326 -15.96 -1.80 -54.47
N VAL A 327 -16.05 -2.22 -53.21
CA VAL A 327 -16.41 -3.59 -52.83
C VAL A 327 -17.78 -3.97 -53.39
N LYS A 328 -18.78 -3.11 -53.24
CA LYS A 328 -20.13 -3.35 -53.78
C LYS A 328 -20.11 -3.51 -55.31
N ASP A 329 -19.37 -2.65 -56.00
CA ASP A 329 -19.25 -2.71 -57.46
C ASP A 329 -18.53 -4.01 -57.89
N MET A 330 -17.49 -4.44 -57.16
CA MET A 330 -16.82 -5.73 -57.39
C MET A 330 -17.73 -6.94 -57.12
N GLU A 331 -18.56 -6.91 -56.08
CA GLU A 331 -19.53 -7.97 -55.78
C GLU A 331 -20.60 -8.11 -56.87
N ILE A 332 -21.08 -6.99 -57.40
CA ILE A 332 -22.01 -6.97 -58.55
C ILE A 332 -21.32 -7.58 -59.77
N GLY A 333 -20.09 -7.14 -60.09
CA GLY A 333 -19.30 -7.71 -61.19
C GLY A 333 -19.09 -9.22 -61.06
N LYS A 334 -18.78 -9.70 -59.85
CA LYS A 334 -18.64 -11.13 -59.56
C LYS A 334 -19.92 -11.91 -59.79
N LYS A 335 -21.09 -11.39 -59.38
CA LYS A 335 -22.39 -12.05 -59.61
C LYS A 335 -22.73 -12.16 -61.09
N ILE A 336 -22.49 -11.08 -61.85
CA ILE A 336 -22.68 -11.04 -63.30
C ILE A 336 -21.81 -12.12 -63.99
N LEU A 337 -20.52 -12.22 -63.61
CA LEU A 337 -19.60 -13.21 -64.16
C LEU A 337 -19.94 -14.65 -63.77
N ALA A 338 -20.57 -14.86 -62.61
CA ALA A 338 -20.98 -16.19 -62.14
C ALA A 338 -22.30 -16.69 -62.78
N GLY A 339 -22.97 -15.88 -63.61
CA GLY A 339 -24.22 -16.26 -64.28
C GLY A 339 -25.44 -16.39 -63.35
N VAL A 340 -25.33 -15.91 -62.11
CA VAL A 340 -26.43 -15.91 -61.13
C VAL A 340 -26.98 -14.48 -61.09
N SER A 341 -27.96 -14.20 -61.95
CA SER A 341 -28.71 -12.95 -61.98
C SER A 341 -29.77 -12.90 -60.88
#